data_AF-A0A9C9KZA0-F1
#
_entry.id   AF-A0A9C9KZA0-F1
#
_cell.length_a   1.000
_cell.length_b   1.000
_cell.length_c   1.000
_cell.angle_alpha   90.00
_cell.angle_beta   90.00
_cell.angle_gamma   90.00
#
_symmetry.space_group_name_H-M   'P 1'
#
loop_
_entity.id
_entity.type
_entity.pdbx_description
1 polymer ?
#
loop_
_entity_poly.entity_id
_entity_poly.type
_entity_poly.pdbx_seq_one_letter_code
_entity_poly.pdbx_strand_id
1 'polypeptide(L)'
;MKYLNITMLIFSFSIMAHQPGYGSDEVSVNIALVKQLVRKFLPDKVVIDERDLITVKQGDYNGDGIKDIAIIFLPTSEIKSEKNITVQRLWAGSVKNSATKYYQSIGIFHGSKVGWLSDSIRVSVLLAGDGVFEVPAFELLSARVGSEDYQQYYAWRPIELKGDFLIVPTEAGIDTYVYWNKDRYELLWPDEIP
;
A
#
# COMPACT_ATOMS: atom_id res chain seq x y z
N MET A 1 51.63 -30.64 -39.75
CA MET A 1 51.25 -29.59 -38.80
C MET A 1 50.14 -28.75 -39.40
N LYS A 2 48.90 -28.91 -38.93
CA LYS A 2 47.74 -28.09 -39.30
C LYS A 2 47.21 -27.48 -38.01
N TYR A 3 47.22 -26.15 -37.92
CA TYR A 3 46.65 -25.41 -36.80
C TYR A 3 45.13 -25.30 -36.99
N LEU A 4 44.38 -25.73 -35.99
CA LEU A 4 42.93 -25.58 -35.90
C LEU A 4 42.63 -24.27 -35.17
N ASN A 5 42.19 -23.25 -35.90
CA ASN A 5 41.69 -22.00 -35.32
C ASN A 5 40.27 -22.22 -34.80
N ILE A 6 40.07 -22.16 -33.49
CA ILE A 6 38.74 -22.11 -32.87
C ILE A 6 38.47 -20.66 -32.50
N THR A 7 37.67 -19.99 -33.32
CA THR A 7 37.12 -18.67 -33.00
C THR A 7 35.92 -18.86 -32.07
N MET A 8 36.13 -18.61 -30.78
CA MET A 8 35.08 -18.65 -29.77
C MET A 8 34.25 -17.37 -29.86
N LEU A 9 33.03 -17.49 -30.38
CA LEU A 9 32.06 -16.40 -30.48
C LEU A 9 31.40 -16.20 -29.10
N ILE A 10 31.79 -15.15 -28.38
CA ILE A 10 31.15 -14.77 -27.12
C ILE A 10 29.86 -14.02 -27.46
N PHE A 11 28.72 -14.68 -27.29
CA PHE A 11 27.42 -14.04 -27.31
C PHE A 11 27.17 -13.39 -25.95
N SER A 12 27.46 -12.09 -25.85
CA SER A 12 27.02 -11.27 -24.71
C SER A 12 25.52 -11.03 -24.84
N PHE A 13 24.72 -11.86 -24.17
CA PHE A 13 23.31 -11.56 -23.92
C PHE A 13 23.24 -10.42 -22.90
N SER A 14 23.08 -9.19 -23.37
CA SER A 14 22.61 -8.10 -22.53
C SER A 14 21.16 -8.40 -22.17
N ILE A 15 20.93 -8.97 -20.98
CA ILE A 15 19.62 -9.00 -20.35
C ILE A 15 19.32 -7.54 -20.02
N MET A 16 18.55 -6.86 -20.89
CA MET A 16 17.90 -5.62 -20.49
C MET A 16 16.93 -6.01 -19.38
N ALA A 17 17.24 -5.64 -18.14
CA ALA A 17 16.27 -5.63 -17.07
C ALA A 17 15.12 -4.73 -17.53
N HIS A 18 14.03 -5.36 -17.98
CA HIS A 18 12.74 -4.68 -18.07
C HIS A 18 12.42 -4.29 -16.64
N GLN A 19 12.57 -3.02 -16.31
CA GLN A 19 11.90 -2.49 -15.12
C GLN A 19 10.41 -2.65 -15.42
N PRO A 20 9.65 -3.42 -14.62
CA PRO A 20 8.21 -3.50 -14.79
C PRO A 20 7.69 -2.06 -14.72
N GLY A 21 7.18 -1.58 -15.85
CA GLY A 21 6.50 -0.30 -15.90
C GLY A 21 5.26 -0.46 -15.06
N TYR A 22 5.26 0.15 -13.87
CA TYR A 22 4.07 0.30 -13.05
C TYR A 22 2.96 0.84 -13.94
N GLY A 23 2.00 -0.02 -14.27
CA GLY A 23 0.87 0.30 -15.13
C GLY A 23 0.02 1.34 -14.42
N SER A 24 0.32 2.62 -14.66
CA SER A 24 -0.43 3.76 -14.17
C SER A 24 -1.75 3.88 -14.94
N ASP A 25 -2.68 2.97 -14.67
CA ASP A 25 -4.10 3.30 -14.71
C ASP A 25 -4.39 4.24 -13.52
N GLU A 26 -3.77 5.42 -13.52
CA GLU A 26 -4.11 6.55 -12.68
C GLU A 26 -5.45 7.09 -13.18
N VAL A 27 -6.53 6.41 -12.80
CA VAL A 27 -7.79 7.11 -12.64
C VAL A 27 -7.53 8.18 -11.60
N SER A 28 -7.38 9.42 -12.05
CA SER A 28 -7.23 10.61 -11.21
C SER A 28 -8.27 10.53 -10.09
N VAL A 29 -7.83 10.14 -8.90
CA VAL A 29 -8.73 10.10 -7.74
C VAL A 29 -9.11 11.55 -7.48
N ASN A 30 -10.42 11.80 -7.43
CA ASN A 30 -10.92 13.14 -7.21
C ASN A 30 -10.50 13.60 -5.81
N ILE A 31 -9.47 14.45 -5.74
CA ILE A 31 -8.94 15.02 -4.50
C ILE A 31 -10.05 15.64 -3.63
N ALA A 32 -11.06 16.26 -4.26
CA ALA A 32 -12.17 16.84 -3.51
C ALA A 32 -12.98 15.76 -2.78
N LEU A 33 -13.15 14.58 -3.38
CA LEU A 33 -13.79 13.43 -2.73
C LEU A 33 -12.97 12.96 -1.53
N VAL A 34 -11.65 12.82 -1.69
CA VAL A 34 -10.76 12.42 -0.58
C VAL A 34 -10.86 13.40 0.59
N LYS A 35 -10.80 14.71 0.30
CA LYS A 35 -10.99 15.76 1.31
C LYS A 35 -12.37 15.64 2.00
N GLN A 36 -13.43 15.31 1.27
CA GLN A 36 -14.76 15.08 1.86
C GLN A 36 -14.83 13.83 2.72
N LEU A 37 -14.23 12.71 2.29
CA LEU A 37 -14.16 11.46 3.04
C LEU A 37 -13.45 11.67 4.37
N VAL A 38 -12.29 12.33 4.34
CA VAL A 38 -11.50 12.62 5.54
C VAL A 38 -12.25 13.53 6.49
N ARG A 39 -12.87 14.61 6.00
CA ARG A 39 -13.69 15.49 6.84
C ARG A 39 -14.88 14.77 7.46
N LYS A 40 -15.50 13.84 6.74
CA LYS A 40 -16.66 13.10 7.24
C LYS A 40 -16.27 12.05 8.29
N PHE A 41 -15.21 11.30 8.05
CA PHE A 41 -14.91 10.09 8.82
C PHE A 41 -13.73 10.23 9.77
N LEU A 42 -12.82 11.18 9.54
CA LEU A 42 -11.69 11.49 10.40
C LEU A 42 -11.64 12.99 10.74
N PRO A 43 -12.77 13.61 11.18
CA PRO A 43 -12.82 15.05 11.42
C PRO A 43 -11.81 15.46 12.49
N ASP A 44 -11.03 16.49 12.20
CA ASP A 44 -10.04 17.12 13.10
C ASP A 44 -8.93 16.19 13.64
N LYS A 45 -8.89 14.93 13.18
CA LYS A 45 -7.93 13.92 13.65
C LYS A 45 -6.72 13.77 12.74
N VAL A 46 -6.73 14.36 11.55
CA VAL A 46 -5.70 14.17 10.53
C VAL A 46 -5.39 15.45 9.75
N VAL A 47 -4.15 15.55 9.29
CA VAL A 47 -3.72 16.52 8.28
C VAL A 47 -3.43 15.75 6.99
N ILE A 48 -3.93 16.28 5.88
CA ILE A 48 -3.52 15.89 4.53
C ILE A 48 -2.84 17.10 3.91
N ASP A 49 -1.52 17.04 3.72
CA ASP A 49 -0.82 18.02 2.88
C ASP A 49 -1.28 17.83 1.43
N GLU A 50 -1.38 18.91 0.65
CA GLU A 50 -1.70 18.76 -0.78
C GLU A 50 -0.62 17.98 -1.53
N ARG A 51 0.60 17.94 -0.99
CA ARG A 51 1.68 17.07 -1.45
C ARG A 51 1.46 15.60 -1.10
N ASP A 52 0.73 15.28 -0.03
CA ASP A 52 0.40 13.88 0.34
C ASP A 52 -0.65 13.28 -0.60
N LEU A 53 -1.37 14.11 -1.35
CA LEU A 53 -2.40 13.67 -2.30
C LEU A 53 -1.82 12.95 -3.53
N ILE A 54 -0.50 12.98 -3.74
CA ILE A 54 0.18 12.15 -4.74
C ILE A 54 0.19 10.66 -4.37
N THR A 55 -0.13 10.33 -3.11
CA THR A 55 -0.07 8.95 -2.58
C THR A 55 -1.43 8.25 -2.52
N VAL A 56 -2.48 8.86 -3.09
CA VAL A 56 -3.81 8.26 -3.08
C VAL A 56 -3.87 7.10 -4.09
N LYS A 57 -4.19 5.90 -3.60
CA LYS A 57 -4.35 4.71 -4.45
C LYS A 57 -5.77 4.17 -4.39
N GLN A 58 -6.26 3.70 -5.53
CA GLN A 58 -7.57 3.10 -5.67
C GLN A 58 -7.42 1.62 -6.04
N GLY A 59 -8.14 0.75 -5.35
CA GLY A 59 -8.13 -0.70 -5.56
C GLY A 59 -9.27 -1.36 -4.78
N ASP A 60 -9.54 -2.64 -5.00
CA ASP A 60 -10.45 -3.45 -4.17
C ASP A 60 -9.66 -4.13 -3.06
N TYR A 61 -9.33 -3.39 -2.00
CA TYR A 61 -8.37 -3.85 -0.99
C TYR A 61 -8.96 -4.86 -0.01
N ASN A 62 -10.29 -4.88 0.15
CA ASN A 62 -10.98 -5.85 0.99
C ASN A 62 -11.54 -7.07 0.22
N GLY A 63 -11.51 -7.03 -1.12
CA GLY A 63 -11.95 -8.13 -2.00
C GLY A 63 -13.46 -8.29 -2.10
N ASP A 64 -14.24 -7.22 -1.88
CA ASP A 64 -15.71 -7.23 -1.95
C ASP A 64 -16.26 -6.88 -3.34
N GLY A 65 -15.38 -6.59 -4.30
CA GLY A 65 -15.72 -6.21 -5.67
C GLY A 65 -16.09 -4.74 -5.84
N ILE A 66 -15.96 -3.92 -4.80
CA ILE A 66 -16.17 -2.47 -4.82
C ILE A 66 -14.82 -1.79 -4.64
N LYS A 67 -14.59 -0.70 -5.38
CA LYS A 67 -13.35 0.07 -5.25
C LYS A 67 -13.29 0.77 -3.91
N ASP A 68 -12.12 0.69 -3.29
CA ASP A 68 -11.69 1.38 -2.08
C ASP A 68 -10.71 2.51 -2.41
N ILE A 69 -10.47 3.40 -1.45
CA ILE A 69 -9.48 4.47 -1.55
C ILE A 69 -8.52 4.37 -0.37
N ALA A 70 -7.23 4.17 -0.65
CA ALA A 70 -6.15 4.23 0.32
C ALA A 70 -5.44 5.59 0.24
N ILE A 71 -5.14 6.17 1.40
CA ILE A 71 -4.41 7.43 1.54
C ILE A 71 -3.30 7.31 2.58
N ILE A 72 -2.25 8.11 2.41
CA ILE A 72 -1.36 8.48 3.51
C ILE A 72 -1.88 9.74 4.19
N PHE A 73 -1.80 9.76 5.52
CA PHE A 73 -2.13 10.94 6.31
C PHE A 73 -1.28 11.01 7.57
N LEU A 74 -1.15 12.20 8.15
CA LEU A 74 -0.54 12.39 9.46
C LEU A 74 -1.62 12.60 10.53
N PRO A 75 -1.76 11.72 11.54
CA PRO A 75 -2.65 11.96 12.66
C PRO A 75 -2.23 13.21 13.46
N THR A 76 -3.21 14.00 13.91
CA THR A 76 -3.01 15.14 14.82
C THR A 76 -3.46 14.84 16.25
N SER A 77 -4.23 13.76 16.43
CA SER A 77 -4.74 13.31 17.72
C SER A 77 -4.93 11.79 17.71
N GLU A 78 -5.26 11.22 18.86
CA GLU A 78 -5.53 9.79 18.98
C GLU A 78 -6.75 9.39 18.13
N ILE A 79 -6.60 8.36 17.30
CA ILE A 79 -7.69 7.76 16.54
C ILE A 79 -8.09 6.44 17.21
N LYS A 80 -9.36 6.32 17.58
CA LYS A 80 -9.94 5.14 18.22
C LYS A 80 -10.88 4.42 17.27
N SER A 81 -11.05 3.12 17.48
CA SER A 81 -12.08 2.36 16.78
C SER A 81 -13.47 2.85 17.20
N GLU A 82 -14.34 3.06 16.23
CA GLU A 82 -15.71 3.56 16.38
C GLU A 82 -16.61 2.79 15.39
N LYS A 83 -17.93 3.09 15.36
CA LYS A 83 -18.93 2.29 14.60
C LYS A 83 -18.50 1.94 13.17
N ASN A 84 -17.89 2.87 12.46
CA ASN A 84 -17.46 2.76 11.07
C ASN A 84 -15.94 2.87 10.90
N ILE A 85 -15.16 2.92 11.99
CA ILE A 85 -13.71 3.08 11.96
C ILE A 85 -13.08 1.91 12.70
N THR A 86 -12.19 1.18 12.04
CA THR A 86 -11.41 0.10 12.64
C THR A 86 -9.95 0.49 12.64
N VAL A 87 -9.35 0.62 13.82
CA VAL A 87 -7.95 1.00 14.00
C VAL A 87 -7.10 -0.25 14.23
N GLN A 88 -5.98 -0.35 13.51
CA GLN A 88 -5.00 -1.43 13.61
C GLN A 88 -3.59 -0.84 13.72
N ARG A 89 -2.71 -1.54 14.44
CA ARG A 89 -1.28 -1.20 14.56
C ARG A 89 -0.48 -2.36 14.00
N LEU A 90 -0.10 -2.26 12.73
CA LEU A 90 0.55 -3.36 12.02
C LEU A 90 2.07 -3.42 12.28
N TRP A 91 2.70 -2.26 12.44
CA TRP A 91 4.15 -2.10 12.64
C TRP A 91 4.54 -2.00 14.13
N ALA A 92 3.89 -2.77 15.01
CA ALA A 92 3.99 -2.61 16.46
C ALA A 92 5.33 -3.06 17.11
N GLY A 93 6.39 -3.25 16.32
CA GLY A 93 7.69 -3.71 16.78
C GLY A 93 8.51 -2.69 17.58
N SER A 94 8.20 -1.40 17.55
CA SER A 94 9.06 -0.41 18.20
C SER A 94 8.29 0.69 18.94
N VAL A 95 8.63 0.76 20.23
CA VAL A 95 8.48 1.86 21.18
C VAL A 95 7.13 2.05 21.88
N LYS A 96 7.08 1.51 23.11
CA LYS A 96 6.40 2.16 24.24
C LYS A 96 7.01 3.56 24.43
N ASN A 97 6.54 4.59 23.73
CA ASN A 97 6.86 5.96 24.13
C ASN A 97 5.62 6.84 24.09
N SER A 98 5.40 7.48 25.24
CA SER A 98 4.52 8.60 25.54
C SER A 98 3.98 9.35 24.31
N ALA A 99 2.70 9.17 24.03
CA ALA A 99 1.66 10.17 23.70
C ALA A 99 1.98 11.51 22.97
N THR A 100 3.14 11.75 22.36
CA THR A 100 3.48 13.09 21.83
C THR A 100 3.90 13.13 20.36
N LYS A 101 4.19 11.99 19.72
CA LYS A 101 4.54 11.96 18.29
C LYS A 101 3.67 10.99 17.52
N TYR A 102 2.97 11.49 16.51
CA TYR A 102 2.31 10.69 15.48
C TYR A 102 3.23 10.55 14.27
N TYR A 103 3.07 9.45 13.56
CA TYR A 103 3.73 9.16 12.30
C TYR A 103 2.69 9.12 11.20
N GLN A 104 3.12 9.35 9.96
CA GLN A 104 2.32 9.05 8.78
C GLN A 104 1.69 7.65 8.92
N SER A 105 0.47 7.50 8.42
CA SER A 105 -0.36 6.31 8.61
C SER A 105 -1.22 6.09 7.38
N ILE A 106 -1.75 4.88 7.21
CA ILE A 106 -2.63 4.54 6.08
C ILE A 106 -4.08 4.61 6.51
N GLY A 107 -4.91 5.29 5.73
CA GLY A 107 -6.38 5.25 5.84
C GLY A 107 -6.97 4.60 4.61
N ILE A 108 -7.80 3.57 4.79
CA ILE A 108 -8.48 2.86 3.70
C ILE A 108 -9.98 3.06 3.86
N PHE A 109 -10.59 3.81 2.94
CA PHE A 109 -12.03 4.03 2.84
C PHE A 109 -12.62 2.93 1.98
N HIS A 110 -13.40 2.05 2.61
CA HIS A 110 -14.05 0.94 1.93
C HIS A 110 -15.27 1.43 1.18
N GLY A 111 -15.29 1.17 -0.13
CA GLY A 111 -16.36 1.62 -1.01
C GLY A 111 -17.72 1.06 -0.63
N SER A 112 -18.77 1.68 -1.16
CA SER A 112 -20.15 1.19 -0.98
C SER A 112 -20.97 1.40 -2.24
N LYS A 113 -21.87 0.45 -2.52
CA LYS A 113 -22.84 0.55 -3.63
C LYS A 113 -23.81 1.72 -3.45
N VAL A 114 -23.98 2.22 -2.22
CA VAL A 114 -24.83 3.37 -1.90
C VAL A 114 -24.09 4.70 -2.14
N GLY A 115 -22.77 4.66 -2.30
CA GLY A 115 -21.92 5.81 -2.60
C GLY A 115 -20.99 6.22 -1.45
N TRP A 116 -19.98 7.01 -1.83
CA TRP A 116 -18.81 7.38 -1.01
C TRP A 116 -19.10 8.25 0.21
N LEU A 117 -20.23 8.95 0.26
CA LEU A 117 -20.58 9.80 1.41
C LEU A 117 -21.72 9.21 2.23
N SER A 118 -22.07 7.94 2.03
CA SER A 118 -23.07 7.26 2.85
C SER A 118 -22.50 6.85 4.22
N ASP A 119 -23.37 6.64 5.21
CA ASP A 119 -22.95 6.15 6.54
C ASP A 119 -22.58 4.66 6.55
N SER A 120 -22.68 4.00 5.40
CA SER A 120 -22.30 2.59 5.20
C SER A 120 -20.80 2.41 4.93
N ILE A 121 -20.09 3.49 4.60
CA ILE A 121 -18.64 3.47 4.41
C ILE A 121 -17.96 3.03 5.69
N ARG A 122 -17.03 2.08 5.56
CA ARG A 122 -16.15 1.63 6.62
C ARG A 122 -14.78 2.24 6.38
N VAL A 123 -14.04 2.51 7.44
CA VAL A 123 -12.67 3.03 7.35
C VAL A 123 -11.76 2.12 8.15
N SER A 124 -10.72 1.60 7.49
CA SER A 124 -9.62 0.94 8.20
C SER A 124 -8.46 1.92 8.34
N VAL A 125 -8.04 2.15 9.58
CA VAL A 125 -6.91 3.02 9.90
C VAL A 125 -5.76 2.15 10.36
N LEU A 126 -4.64 2.19 9.63
CA LEU A 126 -3.44 1.43 9.92
C LEU A 126 -2.38 2.41 10.46
N LEU A 127 -2.29 2.49 11.78
CA LEU A 127 -1.37 3.40 12.45
C LEU A 127 0.05 2.85 12.41
N ALA A 128 1.00 3.66 11.92
CA ALA A 128 2.42 3.38 12.07
C ALA A 128 2.89 3.77 13.48
N GLY A 129 3.72 2.92 14.09
CA GLY A 129 4.29 3.17 15.42
C GLY A 129 5.74 3.62 15.41
N ASP A 130 6.43 3.44 14.29
CA ASP A 130 7.89 3.47 14.17
C ASP A 130 8.39 4.39 13.05
N GLY A 131 7.48 5.06 12.33
CA GLY A 131 7.83 5.97 11.25
C GLY A 131 8.22 5.27 9.93
N VAL A 132 7.74 4.05 9.70
CA VAL A 132 7.98 3.28 8.47
C VAL A 132 7.70 4.04 7.16
N PHE A 133 6.84 5.06 7.17
CA PHE A 133 6.51 5.87 6.00
C PHE A 133 7.28 7.20 5.90
N GLU A 134 8.10 7.55 6.89
CA GLU A 134 8.79 8.85 6.96
C GLU A 134 10.08 8.91 6.11
N VAL A 135 10.18 8.02 5.11
CA VAL A 135 11.36 7.90 4.25
C VAL A 135 11.30 8.92 3.10
N PRO A 136 12.44 9.48 2.65
CA PRO A 136 12.45 10.40 1.52
C PRO A 136 11.86 9.75 0.27
N ALA A 137 11.00 10.49 -0.45
CA ALA A 137 10.33 10.02 -1.66
C ALA A 137 9.44 8.77 -1.48
N PHE A 138 8.91 8.56 -0.27
CA PHE A 138 7.90 7.53 -0.03
C PHE A 138 6.71 7.69 -0.99
N GLU A 139 6.36 6.62 -1.68
CA GLU A 139 5.13 6.50 -2.45
C GLU A 139 4.41 5.22 -2.03
N LEU A 140 3.14 5.35 -1.64
CA LEU A 140 2.28 4.19 -1.42
C LEU A 140 1.97 3.56 -2.78
N LEU A 141 2.26 2.28 -2.98
CA LEU A 141 2.01 1.57 -4.24
C LEU A 141 0.87 0.55 -4.06
N SER A 142 0.35 0.03 -5.16
CA SER A 142 -0.72 -0.99 -5.12
C SER A 142 -0.60 -1.98 -6.27
N ALA A 143 -0.80 -3.26 -5.98
CA ALA A 143 -0.90 -4.30 -7.00
C ALA A 143 -2.34 -4.81 -7.10
N ARG A 144 -2.85 -4.85 -8.33
CA ARG A 144 -4.21 -5.28 -8.64
C ARG A 144 -4.28 -6.78 -8.90
N VAL A 145 -5.36 -7.43 -8.47
CA VAL A 145 -5.59 -8.85 -8.76
C VAL A 145 -5.44 -9.10 -10.27
N GLY A 146 -4.51 -9.99 -10.63
CA GLY A 146 -4.24 -10.36 -12.02
C GLY A 146 -3.18 -9.52 -12.75
N SER A 147 -2.62 -8.47 -12.14
CA SER A 147 -1.45 -7.75 -12.71
C SER A 147 -0.18 -8.61 -12.64
N GLU A 148 0.83 -8.28 -13.45
CA GLU A 148 2.13 -8.96 -13.41
C GLU A 148 2.78 -8.84 -12.02
N ASP A 149 2.79 -7.63 -11.47
CA ASP A 149 3.24 -7.36 -10.10
C ASP A 149 2.53 -8.29 -9.13
N TYR A 150 1.20 -8.37 -9.20
CA TYR A 150 0.41 -9.25 -8.33
C TYR A 150 0.83 -10.72 -8.44
N GLN A 151 1.18 -11.23 -9.62
CA GLN A 151 1.61 -12.61 -9.82
C GLN A 151 2.97 -12.90 -9.21
N GLN A 152 3.92 -11.97 -9.33
CA GLN A 152 5.25 -12.10 -8.70
C GLN A 152 5.09 -12.30 -7.19
N TYR A 153 4.16 -11.56 -6.58
CA TYR A 153 3.88 -11.62 -5.15
C TYR A 153 2.95 -12.78 -4.74
N TYR A 154 2.07 -13.23 -5.63
CA TYR A 154 1.16 -14.35 -5.36
C TYR A 154 1.91 -15.65 -5.07
N ALA A 155 3.09 -15.84 -5.68
CA ALA A 155 3.94 -17.02 -5.50
C ALA A 155 4.45 -17.20 -4.05
N TRP A 156 4.47 -16.15 -3.24
CA TRP A 156 5.08 -16.15 -1.90
C TRP A 156 4.06 -16.26 -0.75
N ARG A 157 2.78 -16.53 -1.05
CA ARG A 157 1.71 -16.47 -0.04
C ARG A 157 1.22 -17.85 0.43
N PRO A 158 0.97 -18.01 1.75
CA PRO A 158 0.29 -19.19 2.28
C PRO A 158 -1.24 -19.15 2.12
N ILE A 159 -1.82 -18.06 1.60
CA ILE A 159 -3.26 -17.80 1.58
C ILE A 159 -3.69 -17.18 0.24
N GLU A 160 -4.82 -17.65 -0.29
CA GLU A 160 -5.50 -17.05 -1.46
C GLU A 160 -6.10 -15.69 -1.08
N LEU A 161 -5.61 -14.63 -1.71
CA LEU A 161 -6.16 -13.29 -1.56
C LEU A 161 -7.29 -13.04 -2.55
N LYS A 162 -8.34 -12.36 -2.07
CA LYS A 162 -9.49 -11.98 -2.89
C LYS A 162 -9.43 -10.56 -3.44
N GLY A 163 -8.63 -9.70 -2.80
CA GLY A 163 -8.52 -8.29 -3.14
C GLY A 163 -7.11 -7.88 -3.57
N ASP A 164 -7.02 -6.65 -4.02
CA ASP A 164 -5.78 -5.91 -4.26
C ASP A 164 -5.01 -5.76 -2.94
N PHE A 165 -3.72 -5.46 -3.03
CA PHE A 165 -2.93 -5.15 -1.84
C PHE A 165 -2.11 -3.89 -2.05
N LEU A 166 -1.77 -3.25 -0.93
CA LEU A 166 -0.86 -2.11 -0.92
C LEU A 166 0.56 -2.63 -0.78
N ILE A 167 1.47 -1.94 -1.45
CA ILE A 167 2.90 -2.16 -1.37
C ILE A 167 3.48 -0.95 -0.65
N VAL A 168 4.21 -1.21 0.42
CA VAL A 168 4.93 -0.23 1.23
C VAL A 168 6.41 -0.40 0.93
N PRO A 169 6.99 0.44 0.07
CA PRO A 169 8.41 0.35 -0.24
C PRO A 169 9.25 0.59 1.00
N THR A 170 10.36 -0.12 1.12
CA THR A 170 11.36 0.12 2.17
C THR A 170 12.68 0.58 1.55
N GLU A 171 13.48 1.32 2.31
CA GLU A 171 14.81 1.76 1.85
C GLU A 171 15.75 0.58 1.55
N ALA A 172 15.48 -0.60 2.13
CA ALA A 172 16.24 -1.82 1.89
C ALA A 172 15.87 -2.52 0.58
N GLY A 173 14.88 -2.01 -0.18
CA GLY A 173 14.41 -2.63 -1.42
C GLY A 173 13.54 -3.88 -1.21
N ILE A 174 13.14 -4.15 0.04
CA ILE A 174 12.26 -5.26 0.41
C ILE A 174 10.91 -4.66 0.76
N ASP A 175 9.98 -4.73 -0.17
CA ASP A 175 8.69 -4.09 0.04
C ASP A 175 7.85 -4.89 1.05
N THR A 176 7.18 -4.19 1.95
CA THR A 176 6.18 -4.80 2.83
C THR A 176 4.82 -4.73 2.17
N TYR A 177 4.06 -5.83 2.18
CA TYR A 177 2.70 -5.83 1.62
C TYR A 177 1.66 -5.72 2.73
N VAL A 178 0.66 -4.86 2.50
CA VAL A 178 -0.53 -4.76 3.35
C VAL A 178 -1.70 -5.37 2.60
N TYR A 179 -2.28 -6.43 3.16
CA TYR A 179 -3.34 -7.19 2.50
C TYR A 179 -4.49 -7.54 3.44
N TRP A 180 -5.67 -7.78 2.88
CA TRP A 180 -6.85 -8.20 3.63
C TRP A 180 -6.95 -9.73 3.75
N ASN A 181 -7.03 -10.25 4.98
CA ASN A 181 -7.07 -11.69 5.25
C ASN A 181 -8.51 -12.25 5.42
N LYS A 182 -9.54 -11.50 4.98
CA LYS A 182 -10.99 -11.69 5.18
C LYS A 182 -11.55 -11.08 6.47
N ASP A 183 -10.73 -10.89 7.49
CA ASP A 183 -11.17 -10.32 8.77
C ASP A 183 -10.53 -8.96 9.06
N ARG A 184 -9.26 -8.80 8.69
CA ARG A 184 -8.45 -7.62 9.00
C ARG A 184 -7.30 -7.43 8.00
N TYR A 185 -6.59 -6.30 8.13
CA TYR A 185 -5.38 -6.07 7.34
C TYR A 185 -4.17 -6.67 8.06
N GLU A 186 -3.27 -7.29 7.31
CA GLU A 186 -2.04 -7.90 7.83
C GLU A 186 -0.84 -7.51 6.97
N LEU A 187 0.36 -7.67 7.55
CA LEU A 187 1.61 -7.49 6.83
C LEU A 187 2.09 -8.83 6.29
N LEU A 188 2.60 -8.80 5.07
CA LEU A 188 3.44 -9.85 4.53
C LEU A 188 4.82 -9.26 4.26
N TRP A 189 5.82 -9.86 4.89
CA TRP A 189 7.22 -9.60 4.64
C TRP A 189 7.72 -10.75 3.76
N PRO A 190 8.08 -10.51 2.49
CA PRO A 190 8.70 -11.55 1.69
C PRO A 190 10.05 -11.91 2.33
N ASP A 191 10.36 -13.20 2.42
CA ASP A 191 11.69 -13.63 2.85
C ASP A 191 12.73 -13.09 1.86
N GLU A 192 13.84 -12.56 2.36
CA GLU A 192 15.00 -12.23 1.54
C GLU A 192 15.47 -13.51 0.84
N ILE A 193 15.49 -13.51 -0.49
CA ILE A 193 16.17 -14.55 -1.26
C ILE A 193 17.68 -14.24 -1.15
N PRO A 194 18.49 -15.11 -0.51
CA PRO A 194 19.92 -14.89 -0.36
C PRO A 194 20.71 -14.93 -1.67
#